data_AF-A0A8J3XLS7-F1
#
_entry.id   AF-A0A8J3XLS7-F1
#
_cell.length_a   1.000
_cell.length_b   1.000
_cell.length_c   1.000
_cell.angle_alpha   90.00
_cell.angle_beta   90.00
_cell.angle_gamma   90.00
#
_symmetry.space_group_name_H-M   'P 1'
#
loop_
_entity.id
_entity.type
_entity.pdbx_description
1 polymer ?
#
loop_
_entity_poly.entity_id
_entity_poly.type
_entity_poly.pdbx_seq_one_letter_code
_entity_poly.pdbx_strand_id
1 'polypeptide(L)' 'MDDFLNKAWVVWAGLFAVSFAVLEGWALLNRRDGDTLSDQIRAWLGINPVKHWRLAGAGAFLGFLLWFGWHIVFQ' A
#
# COMPACT_ATOMS: atom_id res chain seq x y z
N MET A 1 -6.96 28.98 9.20
CA MET A 1 -6.38 27.85 9.97
C MET A 1 -6.05 26.69 9.03
N ASP A 2 -6.92 26.50 8.05
CA ASP A 2 -6.94 25.48 6.99
C ASP A 2 -5.66 25.49 6.13
N ASP A 3 -5.17 26.68 5.76
CA ASP A 3 -3.97 26.83 4.94
C ASP A 3 -2.67 26.39 5.65
N PHE A 4 -2.60 26.62 6.96
CA PHE A 4 -1.48 26.17 7.79
C PHE A 4 -1.49 24.64 7.95
N LEU A 5 -2.67 24.07 8.21
CA LEU A 5 -2.85 22.61 8.29
C LEU A 5 -2.48 21.94 6.96
N ASN A 6 -2.91 22.49 5.83
CA ASN A 6 -2.57 21.97 4.51
C ASN A 6 -1.06 21.96 4.26
N LYS A 7 -0.37 23.06 4.58
CA LYS A 7 1.11 23.13 4.46
C LYS A 7 1.80 22.13 5.39
N ALA A 8 1.32 21.99 6.62
CA ALA A 8 1.86 21.02 7.58
C ALA A 8 1.72 19.58 7.07
N TRP A 9 0.56 19.21 6.50
CA TRP A 9 0.35 17.91 5.89
C TRP A 9 1.24 17.66 4.67
N VAL A 10 1.44 18.66 3.81
CA VAL A 10 2.34 18.54 2.65
C VAL A 10 3.78 18.34 3.09
N VAL A 11 4.25 19.12 4.07
CA VAL A 11 5.61 18.97 4.62
C VAL A 11 5.77 17.60 5.28
N TRP A 12 4.79 17.17 6.07
CA TRP A 12 4.80 15.86 6.71
C TRP A 12 4.84 14.73 5.67
N ALA A 13 3.99 14.78 4.64
CA ALA A 13 3.95 13.79 3.58
C ALA A 13 5.26 13.76 2.77
N GLY A 14 5.85 14.92 2.51
CA GLY A 14 7.15 15.04 1.86
C GLY A 14 8.27 14.41 2.68
N LEU A 15 8.35 14.72 3.97
CA LEU A 15 9.34 14.13 4.88
C LEU A 15 9.18 12.62 4.99
N PHE A 16 7.94 12.14 5.07
CA PHE A 16 7.65 10.71 5.07
C PHE A 16 8.13 10.03 3.78
N ALA A 17 7.78 10.60 2.62
CA ALA A 17 8.16 10.05 1.32
C ALA A 17 9.69 10.03 1.11
N VAL A 18 10.39 11.09 1.51
CA VAL A 18 11.86 11.16 1.46
C VAL A 18 12.50 10.14 2.39
N SER A 19 12.01 10.03 3.64
CA SER A 19 12.53 9.05 4.61
C SER A 19 12.35 7.63 4.09
N PHE A 20 11.18 7.32 3.54
CA PHE A 20 10.91 6.05 2.89
C PHE A 20 11.89 5.79 1.73
N ALA A 21 12.06 6.75 0.83
CA ALA A 21 12.95 6.59 -0.33
C ALA A 21 14.42 6.37 0.07
N VAL A 22 14.90 7.04 1.13
CA VAL A 22 16.26 6.85 1.66
C VAL A 22 16.43 5.46 2.25
N LEU A 23 15.50 5.02 3.10
CA LEU A 23 15.56 3.69 3.74
C LEU A 23 15.45 2.57 2.70
N GLU A 24 14.50 2.68 1.79
CA GLU A 24 14.30 1.72 0.70
C GLU A 24 15.52 1.70 -0.25
N GLY A 25 16.04 2.87 -0.59
CA GLY A 25 17.24 3.00 -1.42
C GLY A 25 18.47 2.34 -0.78
N TRP A 26 18.66 2.50 0.54
CA TRP A 26 19.72 1.81 1.25
C TRP A 26 19.50 0.28 1.25
N ALA A 27 18.29 -0.19 1.55
CA ALA A 27 17.97 -1.62 1.48
C ALA A 27 18.26 -2.21 0.09
N LEU A 28 17.94 -1.48 -0.98
CA LEU A 28 18.27 -1.87 -2.37
C LEU A 28 19.78 -1.95 -2.62
N LEU A 29 20.58 -1.04 -2.05
CA LEU A 29 22.04 -1.08 -2.16
C LEU A 29 22.64 -2.29 -1.43
N ASN A 30 22.02 -2.72 -0.32
CA ASN A 30 22.44 -3.94 0.41
C ASN A 30 22.13 -5.24 -0.36
N ARG A 31 21.27 -5.20 -1.39
CA ARG A 31 20.92 -6.33 -2.28
C ARG A 31 20.52 -7.61 -1.52
N ARG A 32 19.89 -7.46 -0.36
CA ARG A 32 19.41 -8.58 0.44
C ARG A 32 17.92 -8.80 0.17
N ASP A 33 17.54 -10.02 -0.20
CA ASP A 33 16.15 -10.36 -0.46
C ASP A 33 15.30 -10.19 0.82
N GLY A 34 14.15 -9.51 0.67
CA GLY A 34 13.24 -9.24 1.79
C GLY A 34 13.68 -8.12 2.74
N ASP A 35 14.72 -7.36 2.39
CA ASP A 35 15.22 -6.25 3.21
C ASP A 35 14.45 -4.94 2.95
N THR A 36 13.76 -4.85 1.81
CA THR A 36 12.96 -3.68 1.44
C THR A 36 11.55 -3.75 2.03
N LEU A 37 11.01 -2.58 2.39
CA LEU A 37 9.65 -2.49 2.91
C LEU A 37 8.63 -2.84 1.81
N SER A 38 8.93 -2.51 0.55
CA SER A 38 8.09 -2.92 -0.59
C SER A 38 8.00 -4.44 -0.73
N ASP A 39 9.10 -5.16 -0.52
CA ASP A 39 9.10 -6.62 -0.61
C ASP A 39 8.32 -7.26 0.53
N GLN A 40 8.42 -6.71 1.74
CA GLN A 40 7.62 -7.20 2.86
C GLN A 40 6.12 -6.94 2.64
N ILE A 41 5.75 -5.78 2.09
CA ILE A 41 4.36 -5.50 1.69
C ILE A 41 3.91 -6.49 0.61
N ARG A 42 4.73 -6.75 -0.42
CA ARG A 42 4.41 -7.73 -1.47
C ARG A 42 4.24 -9.14 -0.90
N ALA A 43 5.06 -9.54 0.07
CA ALA A 43 4.96 -10.82 0.75
C ALA A 43 3.70 -10.92 1.61
N TRP A 44 3.34 -9.83 2.30
CA TRP A 44 2.11 -9.72 3.06
C TRP A 44 0.87 -9.83 2.16
N LEU A 45 0.86 -9.08 1.06
CA LEU A 45 -0.20 -9.11 0.04
C LEU A 45 -0.21 -10.41 -0.80
N GLY A 46 0.75 -11.31 -0.59
CA GLY A 46 0.86 -12.55 -1.36
C GLY A 46 1.12 -12.33 -2.86
N ILE A 47 1.74 -11.20 -3.20
CA ILE A 47 2.18 -10.84 -4.56
C ILE A 47 3.46 -11.60 -4.90
N ASN A 48 4.43 -11.63 -3.98
CA ASN A 48 5.66 -12.40 -4.11
C ASN A 48 6.15 -12.93 -2.75
N PRO A 49 6.29 -14.25 -2.53
CA PRO A 49 5.85 -15.32 -3.43
C PRO A 49 4.33 -15.31 -3.61
N VAL A 50 3.85 -15.77 -4.77
CA VAL A 50 2.42 -15.85 -5.07
C VAL A 50 1.77 -16.85 -4.12
N LYS A 51 0.81 -16.39 -3.32
CA LYS A 51 0.07 -17.26 -2.38
C LYS A 51 -1.23 -17.75 -3.00
N HIS A 52 -1.59 -19.01 -2.72
CA HIS A 52 -2.79 -19.66 -3.26
C HIS A 52 -4.10 -18.95 -2.84
N TRP A 53 -4.12 -18.33 -1.66
CA TRP A 53 -5.28 -17.57 -1.19
C TRP A 53 -5.52 -16.26 -1.96
N ARG A 54 -4.58 -15.81 -2.82
CA ARG A 54 -4.72 -14.57 -3.60
C ARG A 54 -5.96 -14.59 -4.49
N LEU A 55 -6.31 -15.76 -5.05
CA LEU A 55 -7.52 -15.92 -5.87
C LEU A 55 -8.80 -15.80 -5.03
N ALA A 56 -8.80 -16.37 -3.82
CA ALA A 56 -9.92 -16.25 -2.89
C ALA A 56 -10.10 -14.79 -2.43
N GLY A 57 -9.00 -14.10 -2.11
CA GLY A 57 -9.01 -12.69 -1.75
C GLY A 57 -9.52 -11.79 -2.90
N ALA A 58 -9.04 -12.02 -4.13
CA ALA A 58 -9.52 -11.29 -5.30
C ALA A 58 -11.02 -11.54 -5.56
N GLY A 59 -11.46 -12.80 -5.44
CA GLY A 59 -12.89 -13.15 -5.56
C GLY A 59 -13.75 -12.47 -4.49
N ALA A 60 -13.30 -12.48 -3.23
CA ALA A 60 -13.98 -11.79 -2.14
C ALA A 60 -14.05 -10.28 -2.35
N PHE A 61 -12.96 -9.67 -2.82
CA PHE A 61 -12.92 -8.23 -3.10
C PHE A 61 -13.83 -7.82 -4.27
N LEU A 62 -13.82 -8.60 -5.36
CA LEU A 62 -14.74 -8.36 -6.48
C LEU A 62 -16.21 -8.56 -6.06
N GLY A 63 -16.50 -9.58 -5.27
CA GLY A 63 -17.81 -9.79 -4.69
C GLY A 63 -18.25 -8.61 -3.80
N PHE A 64 -17.33 -8.11 -2.96
CA PHE A 64 -17.56 -6.91 -2.16
C PHE A 64 -17.84 -5.68 -3.03
N LEU A 65 -17.05 -5.42 -4.08
CA LEU A 65 -17.25 -4.28 -4.98
C LEU A 65 -18.61 -4.35 -5.70
N LEU A 66 -19.01 -5.53 -6.16
CA LEU A 66 -20.31 -5.74 -6.79
C LEU A 66 -21.46 -5.48 -5.80
N TRP A 67 -21.37 -6.07 -4.61
CA TRP A 67 -22.36 -5.85 -3.55
C TRP A 67 -22.41 -4.38 -3.13
N PHE A 68 -21.26 -3.75 -2.90
CA PHE A 68 -21.14 -2.37 -2.44
C PHE A 68 -21.68 -1.40 -3.50
N GLY A 69 -21.34 -1.60 -4.76
CA GLY A 69 -21.86 -0.80 -5.87
C GLY A 69 -23.37 -0.90 -6.01
N TRP A 70 -23.92 -2.12 -5.89
CA TRP A 70 -25.36 -2.31 -5.84
C TRP A 70 -26.00 -1.58 -4.66
N HIS A 71 -25.40 -1.70 -3.47
CA HIS A 71 -25.91 -1.10 -2.24
C HIS A 71 -25.96 0.43 -2.31
N ILE A 72 -24.90 1.08 -2.83
CA ILE A 72 -24.86 2.55 -2.98
C ILE A 72 -25.90 3.07 -3.98
N VAL A 73 -26.17 2.32 -5.06
CA VAL A 73 -27.06 2.77 -6.14
C VAL A 73 -28.53 2.52 -5.81
N PHE A 74 -28.83 1.45 -5.09
CA PHE A 74 -30.20 0.96 -4.90
C PHE A 74 -30.68 0.95 -3.45
N GLN A 75 -29.85 1.33 -2.47
CA GLN A 75 -30.25 1.66 -1.10
C GLN A 75 -29.84 3.08 -0.74
#